data_AF-A0A9E1Q8T6-F1
#
_entry.id   AF-A0A9E1Q8T6-F1
#
_cell.length_a   1.000
_cell.length_b   1.000
_cell.length_c   1.000
_cell.angle_alpha   90.00
_cell.angle_beta   90.00
_cell.angle_gamma   90.00
#
_symmetry.space_group_name_H-M   'P 1'
#
loop_
_entity.id
_entity.type
_entity.pdbx_description
1 polymer ?
#
loop_
_entity_poly.entity_id
_entity_poly.type
_entity_poly.pdbx_seq_one_letter_code
_entity_poly.pdbx_strand_id
1 'polypeptide(L)'
;MDKNTIIGFVLMFTLLMGYNWYTAPTEEELAQMELAEAEANAAIKAQALQVDNLQEERPTEDLIPENSIRNLEFDSIGEFAISDEFREKYGPLSLAVFGQDQEYRMKSSVLDIKLDSRGGLPISAILTDGNVRSRDGEAIELWDANRSSMDLYFDVPGTGRIKMTDLNFNPKSQTDSTIYLTAETKAGKIEVSHILEGYELSTKITFIGLDGIVLPNQRLVWSATGLRNEKGLEWERQHTSIFYKEEGRGRDYLSEGRSDEETIEYNLEWIAFKQDFFSAIVSVDGGFEKGAILSNQLFEEDTTSTLLFSAELPMVAQSLGGTMEHNLSFYFGPNDLELINATGLTEVGKIIDYGWWIFGWVNRNFILPLYDYLNARFMSAGLIILIITLIIKMFLFPITWKNFVSSAKMKMLRPQIEKINEDHPEDKVARQQATMELYRKSGVNPMAGCLPALLQMPILYAMFR
;
A
#
# COMPACT_ATOMS: atom_id res chain seq x y z
N MET A 1 36.34 -32.01 2.88
CA MET A 1 34.93 -32.43 2.93
C MET A 1 34.88 -33.89 2.58
N ASP A 2 34.38 -34.75 3.48
CA ASP A 2 34.45 -36.20 3.30
C ASP A 2 33.56 -36.67 2.13
N LYS A 3 33.96 -37.70 1.38
CA LYS A 3 33.19 -38.21 0.23
C LYS A 3 31.74 -38.54 0.59
N ASN A 4 31.43 -38.91 1.83
CA ASN A 4 30.03 -39.15 2.23
C ASN A 4 29.27 -37.89 2.63
N THR A 5 29.96 -36.83 3.05
CA THR A 5 29.35 -35.52 3.20
C THR A 5 29.05 -34.94 1.82
N ILE A 6 29.95 -35.14 0.86
CA ILE A 6 29.71 -34.79 -0.56
C ILE A 6 28.57 -35.64 -1.13
N ILE A 7 28.56 -36.96 -0.93
CA ILE A 7 27.45 -37.83 -1.37
C ILE A 7 26.15 -37.48 -0.65
N GLY A 8 26.18 -37.08 0.62
CA GLY A 8 25.00 -36.60 1.36
C GLY A 8 24.44 -35.29 0.81
N PHE A 9 25.31 -34.32 0.50
CA PHE A 9 24.89 -33.09 -0.18
C PHE A 9 24.44 -33.36 -1.61
N VAL A 10 25.09 -34.25 -2.35
CA VAL A 10 24.67 -34.65 -3.70
C VAL A 10 23.32 -35.36 -3.64
N LEU A 11 23.10 -36.28 -2.70
CA LEU A 11 21.81 -36.96 -2.53
C LEU A 11 20.72 -35.98 -2.10
N MET A 12 21.00 -35.07 -1.17
CA MET A 12 20.04 -34.04 -0.75
C MET A 12 19.72 -33.08 -1.91
N PHE A 13 20.72 -32.70 -2.71
CA PHE A 13 20.54 -31.88 -3.90
C PHE A 13 19.80 -32.63 -5.02
N THR A 14 20.06 -33.93 -5.19
CA THR A 14 19.36 -34.77 -6.18
C THR A 14 17.93 -35.05 -5.75
N LEU A 15 17.66 -35.16 -4.44
CA LEU A 15 16.31 -35.33 -3.90
C LEU A 15 15.53 -34.02 -3.95
N LEU A 16 16.18 -32.88 -3.70
CA LEU A 16 15.59 -31.55 -3.93
C LEU A 16 15.32 -31.29 -5.41
N MET A 17 16.25 -31.60 -6.31
CA MET A 17 16.03 -31.51 -7.76
C MET A 17 14.98 -32.51 -8.25
N GLY A 18 14.95 -33.73 -7.71
CA GLY A 18 13.94 -34.73 -8.04
C GLY A 18 12.54 -34.32 -7.53
N TYR A 19 12.45 -33.74 -6.35
CA TYR A 19 11.21 -33.14 -5.83
C TYR A 19 10.79 -31.95 -6.69
N ASN A 20 11.72 -31.04 -7.02
CA ASN A 20 11.46 -29.87 -7.84
C ASN A 20 11.07 -30.26 -9.29
N TRP A 21 11.65 -31.33 -9.85
CA TRP A 21 11.27 -31.91 -11.14
C TRP A 21 9.94 -32.66 -11.10
N TYR A 22 9.62 -33.33 -9.99
CA TYR A 22 8.35 -34.02 -9.78
C TYR A 22 7.19 -33.05 -9.52
N THR A 23 7.47 -31.91 -8.91
CA THR A 23 6.52 -30.80 -8.72
C THR A 23 6.67 -29.70 -9.76
N ALA A 24 7.56 -29.87 -10.75
CA ALA A 24 7.68 -28.92 -11.85
C ALA A 24 6.40 -29.05 -12.69
N PRO A 25 5.75 -27.93 -13.04
CA PRO A 25 4.59 -27.96 -13.92
C PRO A 25 4.95 -28.69 -15.22
N THR A 26 4.05 -29.58 -15.65
CA THR A 26 4.23 -30.35 -16.89
C THR A 26 4.35 -29.40 -18.10
N GLU A 27 4.96 -29.81 -19.21
CA GLU A 27 5.11 -28.93 -20.40
C GLU A 27 3.75 -28.40 -20.90
N GLU A 28 2.66 -29.14 -20.72
CA GLU A 28 1.30 -28.67 -21.03
C GLU A 28 0.80 -27.63 -20.02
N GLU A 29 1.07 -27.79 -18.72
CA GLU A 29 0.72 -26.78 -17.70
C GLU A 29 1.60 -25.53 -17.83
N LEU A 30 2.88 -25.68 -18.16
CA LEU A 30 3.79 -24.57 -18.43
C LEU A 30 3.36 -23.83 -19.69
N ALA A 31 2.99 -24.55 -20.75
CA ALA A 31 2.43 -23.94 -21.96
C ALA A 31 1.07 -23.30 -21.69
N GLN A 32 0.24 -23.84 -20.81
CA GLN A 32 -1.02 -23.21 -20.38
C GLN A 32 -0.79 -21.98 -19.50
N MET A 33 0.22 -21.98 -18.64
CA MET A 33 0.62 -20.81 -17.86
C MET A 33 1.26 -19.74 -18.75
N GLU A 34 2.13 -20.11 -19.69
CA GLU A 34 2.70 -19.20 -20.68
C GLU A 34 1.64 -18.68 -21.64
N LEU A 35 0.66 -19.50 -22.03
CA LEU A 35 -0.51 -19.04 -22.80
C LEU A 35 -1.40 -18.13 -21.97
N ALA A 36 -1.68 -18.46 -20.70
CA ALA A 36 -2.48 -17.62 -19.82
C ALA A 36 -1.77 -16.30 -19.48
N GLU A 37 -0.45 -16.32 -19.31
CA GLU A 37 0.40 -15.15 -19.10
C GLU A 37 0.58 -14.36 -20.39
N ALA A 38 0.68 -15.00 -21.55
CA ALA A 38 0.69 -14.32 -22.84
C ALA A 38 -0.68 -13.75 -23.20
N GLU A 39 -1.79 -14.40 -22.84
CA GLU A 39 -3.15 -13.91 -22.98
C GLU A 39 -3.43 -12.78 -21.99
N ALA A 40 -2.96 -12.88 -20.74
CA ALA A 40 -3.02 -11.80 -19.75
C ALA A 40 -2.16 -10.62 -20.20
N ASN A 41 -0.92 -10.85 -20.65
CA ASN A 41 -0.04 -9.80 -21.18
C ASN A 41 -0.54 -9.24 -22.50
N ALA A 42 -1.23 -10.03 -23.34
CA ALA A 42 -1.89 -9.55 -24.55
C ALA A 42 -3.17 -8.77 -24.20
N ALA A 43 -3.91 -9.14 -23.16
CA ALA A 43 -5.06 -8.39 -22.65
C ALA A 43 -4.61 -7.08 -21.98
N ILE A 44 -3.51 -7.10 -21.22
CA ILE A 44 -2.85 -5.94 -20.62
C ILE A 44 -2.26 -5.06 -21.70
N LYS A 45 -1.61 -5.62 -22.73
CA LYS A 45 -1.09 -4.84 -23.86
C LYS A 45 -2.22 -4.34 -24.75
N ALA A 46 -3.34 -5.06 -24.86
CA ALA A 46 -4.54 -4.58 -25.53
C ALA A 46 -5.22 -3.48 -24.72
N GLN A 47 -5.21 -3.54 -23.38
CA GLN A 47 -5.67 -2.47 -22.50
C GLN A 47 -4.71 -1.28 -22.47
N ALA A 48 -3.39 -1.50 -22.50
CA ALA A 48 -2.37 -0.46 -22.56
C ALA A 48 -2.32 0.18 -23.95
N LEU A 49 -2.50 -0.59 -25.02
CA LEU A 49 -2.79 -0.08 -26.37
C LEU A 49 -4.18 0.53 -26.44
N GLN A 50 -5.14 0.15 -25.60
CA GLN A 50 -6.41 0.85 -25.49
C GLN A 50 -6.24 2.13 -24.68
N VAL A 51 -5.30 2.24 -23.75
CA VAL A 51 -4.94 3.50 -23.04
C VAL A 51 -4.10 4.42 -23.93
N ASP A 52 -3.14 3.89 -24.70
CA ASP A 52 -2.37 4.61 -25.72
C ASP A 52 -3.24 4.96 -26.94
N ASN A 53 -4.14 4.07 -27.39
CA ASN A 53 -5.18 4.40 -28.39
C ASN A 53 -6.32 5.21 -27.75
N LEU A 54 -6.50 5.31 -26.44
CA LEU A 54 -7.37 6.33 -25.83
C LEU A 54 -6.65 7.69 -25.79
N GLN A 55 -5.31 7.71 -25.94
CA GLN A 55 -4.51 8.91 -26.16
C GLN A 55 -4.44 9.30 -27.66
N GLU A 56 -4.37 8.34 -28.60
CA GLU A 56 -4.28 8.60 -30.06
C GLU A 56 -5.61 8.46 -30.84
N GLU A 57 -6.51 7.58 -30.44
CA GLU A 57 -7.93 7.49 -30.84
C GLU A 57 -8.81 7.85 -29.64
N ARG A 58 -8.71 9.09 -29.15
CA ARG A 58 -9.97 9.73 -28.74
C ARG A 58 -10.90 9.56 -29.93
N PRO A 59 -12.04 8.83 -29.83
CA PRO A 59 -13.12 9.20 -30.70
C PRO A 59 -13.27 10.70 -30.44
N THR A 60 -13.38 11.49 -31.49
CA THR A 60 -14.34 12.59 -31.41
C THR A 60 -15.70 11.93 -31.11
N GLU A 61 -15.92 11.44 -29.88
CA GLU A 61 -17.11 11.84 -29.13
C GLU A 61 -17.15 13.33 -29.35
N ASP A 62 -18.30 13.85 -29.77
CA ASP A 62 -18.53 15.28 -29.91
C ASP A 62 -18.12 15.95 -28.59
N LEU A 63 -16.82 16.24 -28.50
CA LEU A 63 -16.18 16.95 -27.43
C LEU A 63 -16.60 18.35 -27.79
N ILE A 64 -17.72 18.76 -27.21
CA ILE A 64 -18.05 20.15 -27.04
C ILE A 64 -16.73 20.83 -26.68
N PRO A 65 -16.17 21.68 -27.57
CA PRO A 65 -14.83 22.22 -27.36
C PRO A 65 -14.73 22.78 -25.93
N GLU A 66 -13.59 22.66 -25.25
CA GLU A 66 -13.39 23.24 -23.91
C GLU A 66 -13.83 24.73 -23.84
N ASN A 67 -13.78 25.43 -24.97
CA ASN A 67 -14.25 26.81 -25.12
C ASN A 67 -15.79 26.98 -25.05
N SER A 68 -16.59 25.95 -25.31
CA SER A 68 -18.06 25.96 -25.21
C SER A 68 -18.58 25.63 -23.81
N ILE A 69 -17.77 25.00 -22.94
CA ILE A 69 -18.07 24.89 -21.49
C ILE A 69 -17.86 26.25 -20.79
N ARG A 70 -17.02 27.11 -21.38
CA ARG A 70 -16.57 28.39 -20.80
C ARG A 70 -17.43 29.61 -21.15
N ASN A 71 -18.28 29.52 -22.18
CA ASN A 71 -19.11 30.64 -22.63
C ASN A 71 -20.58 30.42 -22.23
N LEU A 72 -21.01 31.15 -21.22
CA LEU A 72 -22.41 31.23 -20.82
C LEU A 72 -23.20 32.00 -21.90
N GLU A 73 -23.97 31.31 -22.73
CA GLU A 73 -24.94 31.99 -23.62
C GLU A 73 -26.25 32.25 -22.86
N PHE A 74 -26.73 33.49 -22.93
CA PHE A 74 -28.00 33.92 -22.35
C PHE A 74 -29.08 33.89 -23.44
N ASP A 75 -30.24 33.33 -23.14
CA ASP A 75 -31.35 33.39 -24.07
C ASP A 75 -32.00 34.79 -24.10
N SER A 76 -32.95 34.98 -25.02
CA SER A 76 -33.67 36.25 -25.20
C SER A 76 -34.55 36.69 -24.01
N ILE A 77 -34.74 35.85 -23.00
CA ILE A 77 -35.47 36.16 -21.75
C ILE A 77 -34.53 36.27 -20.53
N GLY A 78 -33.21 36.19 -20.74
CA GLY A 78 -32.21 36.34 -19.67
C GLY A 78 -32.02 35.08 -18.83
N GLU A 79 -32.56 33.94 -19.28
CA GLU A 79 -32.33 32.64 -18.66
C GLU A 79 -31.11 31.94 -19.29
N PHE A 80 -30.49 31.06 -18.52
CA PHE A 80 -29.27 30.38 -18.94
C PHE A 80 -29.57 29.35 -20.05
N ALA A 81 -29.03 29.58 -21.25
CA ALA A 81 -29.26 28.72 -22.41
C ALA A 81 -28.32 27.50 -22.38
N ILE A 82 -28.73 26.46 -21.64
CA ILE A 82 -28.05 25.15 -21.70
C ILE A 82 -28.33 24.53 -23.06
N SER A 83 -27.29 24.15 -23.82
CA SER A 83 -27.46 23.45 -25.10
C SER A 83 -28.20 22.12 -24.91
N ASP A 84 -28.92 21.68 -25.94
CA ASP A 84 -29.69 20.43 -25.87
C ASP A 84 -28.78 19.20 -25.68
N GLU A 85 -27.54 19.28 -26.15
CA GLU A 85 -26.50 18.27 -25.94
C GLU A 85 -26.13 18.07 -24.46
N PHE A 86 -25.91 19.17 -23.71
CA PHE A 86 -25.66 19.08 -22.26
C PHE A 86 -26.89 18.59 -21.49
N ARG A 87 -28.10 18.92 -21.96
CA ARG A 87 -29.35 18.43 -21.36
C ARG A 87 -29.52 16.93 -21.56
N GLU A 88 -29.17 16.42 -22.74
CA GLU A 88 -29.23 15.01 -23.05
C GLU A 88 -28.18 14.22 -22.23
N LYS A 89 -26.94 14.71 -22.16
CA LYS A 89 -25.83 14.02 -21.47
C LYS A 89 -25.92 14.07 -19.94
N TYR A 90 -26.37 15.17 -19.34
CA TYR A 90 -26.32 15.37 -17.88
C TYR A 90 -27.70 15.53 -17.22
N GLY A 91 -28.77 15.59 -18.01
CA GLY A 91 -30.14 15.59 -17.53
C GLY A 91 -30.39 16.64 -16.42
N PRO A 92 -30.91 16.23 -15.25
CA PRO A 92 -31.18 17.12 -14.11
C PRO A 92 -29.94 17.86 -13.57
N LEU A 93 -28.73 17.36 -13.84
CA LEU A 93 -27.46 17.89 -13.35
C LEU A 93 -26.78 18.85 -14.34
N SER A 94 -27.38 19.07 -15.52
CA SER A 94 -26.78 19.88 -16.59
C SER A 94 -26.31 21.28 -16.16
N LEU A 95 -26.97 21.92 -15.18
CA LEU A 95 -26.52 23.22 -14.66
C LEU A 95 -25.17 23.13 -13.92
N ALA A 96 -24.92 22.04 -13.21
CA ALA A 96 -23.72 21.85 -12.39
C ALA A 96 -22.45 21.65 -13.23
N VAL A 97 -22.55 21.43 -14.53
CA VAL A 97 -21.39 21.26 -15.44
C VAL A 97 -20.71 22.59 -15.74
N PHE A 98 -21.44 23.70 -15.60
CA PHE A 98 -20.94 25.02 -15.98
C PHE A 98 -20.18 25.68 -14.84
N GLY A 99 -19.04 26.28 -15.19
CA GLY A 99 -18.18 26.98 -14.26
C GLY A 99 -16.76 27.09 -14.82
N GLN A 100 -15.95 27.95 -14.21
CA GLN A 100 -14.54 28.06 -14.56
C GLN A 100 -13.73 27.09 -13.71
N ASP A 101 -12.75 26.45 -14.33
CA ASP A 101 -11.84 25.56 -13.63
C ASP A 101 -10.91 26.40 -12.75
N GLN A 102 -10.84 26.06 -11.47
CA GLN A 102 -10.06 26.73 -10.44
C GLN A 102 -9.46 25.70 -9.50
N GLU A 103 -8.21 25.91 -9.12
CA GLU A 103 -7.57 25.13 -8.06
C GLU A 103 -7.78 25.82 -6.70
N TYR A 104 -8.12 25.02 -5.69
CA TYR A 104 -8.16 25.43 -4.29
C TYR A 104 -7.01 24.77 -3.53
N ARG A 105 -6.53 25.44 -2.48
CA ARG A 105 -5.43 24.95 -1.64
C ARG A 105 -5.82 24.99 -0.17
N MET A 106 -5.48 23.94 0.54
CA MET A 106 -5.69 23.78 1.99
C MET A 106 -4.38 23.38 2.66
N LYS A 107 -4.13 23.86 3.87
CA LYS A 107 -2.92 23.61 4.64
C LYS A 107 -3.22 23.29 6.10
N SER A 108 -2.49 22.32 6.64
CA SER A 108 -2.29 22.12 8.08
C SER A 108 -0.88 22.54 8.47
N SER A 109 -0.47 22.18 9.70
CA SER A 109 0.92 22.32 10.15
C SER A 109 1.89 21.35 9.47
N VAL A 110 1.39 20.30 8.80
CA VAL A 110 2.21 19.18 8.27
C VAL A 110 1.83 18.74 6.85
N LEU A 111 0.70 19.18 6.31
CA LEU A 111 0.17 18.73 5.02
C LEU A 111 -0.37 19.91 4.19
N ASP A 112 -0.12 19.87 2.89
CA ASP A 112 -0.66 20.78 1.89
C ASP A 112 -1.44 19.99 0.85
N ILE A 113 -2.73 20.32 0.70
CA ILE A 113 -3.65 19.64 -0.21
C ILE A 113 -4.11 20.63 -1.27
N LYS A 114 -4.14 20.16 -2.53
CA LYS A 114 -4.82 20.86 -3.62
C LYS A 114 -6.08 20.13 -4.00
N LEU A 115 -7.10 20.90 -4.34
CA LEU A 115 -8.39 20.43 -4.86
C LEU A 115 -8.64 21.11 -6.21
N ASP A 116 -9.38 20.46 -7.09
CA ASP A 116 -9.93 21.09 -8.29
C ASP A 116 -11.42 21.40 -8.08
N SER A 117 -11.87 22.56 -8.53
CA SER A 117 -13.28 22.87 -8.75
C SER A 117 -14.01 21.82 -9.59
N ARG A 118 -13.33 21.13 -10.51
CA ARG A 118 -13.86 19.96 -11.23
C ARG A 118 -13.86 18.77 -10.29
N GLY A 119 -15.05 18.33 -9.93
CA GLY A 119 -15.25 17.25 -8.97
C GLY A 119 -15.11 17.63 -7.51
N GLY A 120 -14.44 18.73 -7.16
CA GLY A 120 -14.34 19.16 -5.77
C GLY A 120 -13.68 18.11 -4.88
N LEU A 121 -12.72 17.34 -5.41
CA LEU A 121 -11.99 16.30 -4.70
C LEU A 121 -10.48 16.60 -4.68
N PRO A 122 -9.71 15.97 -3.78
CA PRO A 122 -8.27 16.14 -3.73
C PRO A 122 -7.56 15.65 -4.99
N ILE A 123 -6.64 16.49 -5.48
CA ILE A 123 -5.78 16.20 -6.63
C ILE A 123 -4.30 16.18 -6.26
N SER A 124 -3.91 16.60 -5.05
CA SER A 124 -2.53 16.56 -4.57
C SER A 124 -2.45 16.55 -3.05
N ALA A 125 -1.44 15.87 -2.50
CA ALA A 125 -1.12 15.82 -1.08
C ALA A 125 0.41 15.84 -0.87
N ILE A 126 0.92 16.94 -0.31
CA ILE A 126 2.35 17.21 -0.15
C ILE A 126 2.67 17.43 1.34
N LEU A 127 3.64 16.68 1.86
CA LEU A 127 4.09 16.81 3.24
C LEU A 127 4.92 18.10 3.43
N THR A 128 4.65 18.84 4.50
CA THR A 128 5.31 20.11 4.84
C THR A 128 5.99 20.10 6.21
N ASP A 129 6.07 18.92 6.82
CA ASP A 129 6.69 18.64 8.13
C ASP A 129 8.23 18.49 8.08
N GLY A 130 8.83 18.64 6.90
CA GLY A 130 10.27 18.51 6.68
C GLY A 130 10.70 17.14 6.14
N ASN A 131 9.78 16.19 5.94
CA ASN A 131 10.07 14.98 5.19
C ASN A 131 10.36 15.33 3.73
N VAL A 132 11.48 14.81 3.21
CA VAL A 132 11.97 15.11 1.85
C VAL A 132 12.47 13.86 1.15
N ARG A 133 12.37 13.85 -0.18
CA ARG A 133 12.88 12.77 -1.02
C ARG A 133 14.41 12.73 -0.97
N SER A 134 14.95 11.52 -0.89
CA SER A 134 16.39 11.28 -0.80
C SER A 134 17.20 11.75 -2.02
N ARG A 135 16.57 11.87 -3.20
CA ARG A 135 17.24 12.17 -4.48
C ARG A 135 17.48 13.67 -4.68
N ASP A 136 16.45 14.47 -4.44
CA ASP A 136 16.41 15.90 -4.79
C ASP A 136 16.15 16.82 -3.58
N GLY A 137 15.77 16.26 -2.43
CA GLY A 137 15.46 17.04 -1.24
C GLY A 137 14.15 17.82 -1.34
N GLU A 138 13.32 17.51 -2.34
CA GLU A 138 11.98 18.07 -2.45
C GLU A 138 11.04 17.41 -1.44
N ALA A 139 9.96 18.11 -1.09
CA ALA A 139 8.93 17.57 -0.20
C ALA A 139 8.36 16.25 -0.73
N ILE A 140 7.97 15.36 0.18
CA ILE A 140 7.30 14.12 -0.18
C ILE A 140 5.90 14.46 -0.73
N GLU A 141 5.63 13.97 -1.94
CA GLU A 141 4.33 14.07 -2.59
C GLU A 141 3.73 12.67 -2.63
N LEU A 142 2.70 12.45 -1.81
CA LEU A 142 1.98 11.18 -1.70
C LEU A 142 0.97 10.99 -2.82
N TRP A 143 0.63 12.10 -3.47
CA TRP A 143 -0.39 12.19 -4.49
C TRP A 143 -0.02 13.32 -5.45
N ASP A 144 0.35 12.98 -6.68
CA ASP A 144 0.67 13.93 -7.76
C ASP A 144 -0.52 14.10 -8.71
N ALA A 145 -0.90 15.36 -8.95
CA ALA A 145 -2.05 15.71 -9.78
C ALA A 145 -1.90 15.27 -11.26
N ASN A 146 -0.67 15.11 -11.75
CA ASN A 146 -0.44 14.76 -13.15
C ASN A 146 -0.48 13.25 -13.42
N ARG A 147 -0.32 12.43 -12.38
CA ARG A 147 -0.21 10.97 -12.48
C ARG A 147 -1.18 10.22 -11.57
N SER A 148 -2.14 10.94 -11.00
CA SER A 148 -3.12 10.41 -10.07
C SER A 148 -4.47 11.05 -10.31
N SER A 149 -5.54 10.29 -10.09
CA SER A 149 -6.92 10.74 -10.26
C SER A 149 -7.81 10.19 -9.15
N MET A 150 -8.78 11.00 -8.72
CA MET A 150 -9.81 10.60 -7.78
C MET A 150 -11.14 11.09 -8.31
N ASP A 151 -12.13 10.21 -8.33
CA ASP A 151 -13.45 10.54 -8.83
C ASP A 151 -14.52 9.71 -8.13
N LEU A 152 -15.73 10.25 -8.07
CA LEU A 152 -16.90 9.56 -7.54
C LEU A 152 -17.91 9.40 -8.66
N TYR A 153 -18.23 8.15 -8.97
CA TYR A 153 -19.20 7.79 -9.99
C TYR A 153 -20.54 7.50 -9.34
N PHE A 154 -21.59 8.04 -9.94
CA PHE A 154 -22.97 7.79 -9.52
C PHE A 154 -23.88 7.76 -10.75
N ASP A 155 -24.96 6.99 -10.65
CA ASP A 155 -25.84 6.74 -11.77
C ASP A 155 -27.15 7.54 -11.62
N VAL A 156 -27.61 8.14 -12.71
CA VAL A 156 -28.86 8.91 -12.81
C VAL A 156 -29.82 8.18 -13.77
N PRO A 157 -31.00 7.72 -13.33
CA PRO A 157 -31.93 7.00 -14.20
C PRO A 157 -32.33 7.83 -15.43
N GLY A 158 -32.18 7.23 -16.62
CA GLY A 158 -32.47 7.88 -17.90
C GLY A 158 -31.33 8.74 -18.48
N THR A 159 -30.31 9.06 -17.69
CA THR A 159 -29.12 9.81 -18.13
C THR A 159 -27.88 8.91 -18.20
N GLY A 160 -27.74 7.97 -17.25
CA GLY A 160 -26.58 7.06 -17.18
C GLY A 160 -25.61 7.47 -16.08
N ARG A 161 -24.35 7.04 -16.23
CA ARG A 161 -23.29 7.29 -15.26
C ARG A 161 -22.74 8.71 -15.39
N ILE A 162 -22.67 9.41 -14.27
CA ILE A 162 -22.07 10.74 -14.15
C ILE A 162 -20.86 10.65 -13.23
N LYS A 163 -19.84 11.44 -13.54
CA LYS A 163 -18.65 11.61 -12.70
C LYS A 163 -18.73 12.91 -11.93
N MET A 164 -18.21 12.94 -10.70
CA MET A 164 -18.06 14.21 -10.00
C MET A 164 -17.21 15.18 -10.81
N THR A 165 -16.14 14.70 -11.46
CA THR A 165 -15.23 15.54 -12.28
C THR A 165 -15.90 16.20 -13.50
N ASP A 166 -17.06 15.71 -13.95
CA ASP A 166 -17.86 16.40 -14.97
C ASP A 166 -18.48 17.71 -14.44
N LEU A 167 -18.68 17.79 -13.13
CA LEU A 167 -19.35 18.90 -12.46
C LEU A 167 -18.33 19.92 -11.94
N ASN A 168 -18.73 21.20 -11.95
CA ASN A 168 -17.96 22.31 -11.42
C ASN A 168 -18.54 22.75 -10.06
N PHE A 169 -17.65 22.83 -9.09
CA PHE A 169 -17.95 23.18 -7.71
C PHE A 169 -17.40 24.55 -7.37
N ASN A 170 -18.27 25.41 -6.85
CA ASN A 170 -17.93 26.77 -6.44
C ASN A 170 -17.81 26.87 -4.91
N PRO A 171 -16.85 27.63 -4.37
CA PRO A 171 -16.64 27.75 -2.94
C PRO A 171 -17.73 28.63 -2.30
N LYS A 172 -18.39 28.09 -1.28
CA LYS A 172 -19.26 28.85 -0.36
C LYS A 172 -18.45 29.58 0.69
N SER A 173 -17.42 28.92 1.21
CA SER A 173 -16.49 29.49 2.17
C SER A 173 -15.19 28.69 2.21
N GLN A 174 -14.10 29.36 2.57
CA GLN A 174 -12.78 28.77 2.67
C GLN A 174 -11.99 29.42 3.80
N THR A 175 -11.24 28.60 4.52
CA THR A 175 -10.17 28.96 5.46
C THR A 175 -8.91 28.20 5.05
N ASP A 176 -7.81 28.35 5.79
CA ASP A 176 -6.59 27.60 5.49
C ASP A 176 -6.80 26.08 5.58
N SER A 177 -7.61 25.58 6.52
CA SER A 177 -7.78 24.16 6.80
C SER A 177 -9.18 23.61 6.52
N THR A 178 -10.09 24.43 5.98
CA THR A 178 -11.47 24.00 5.70
C THR A 178 -12.00 24.70 4.46
N ILE A 179 -12.69 23.95 3.59
CA ILE A 179 -13.39 24.51 2.43
C ILE A 179 -14.76 23.84 2.25
N TYR A 180 -15.73 24.64 1.85
CA TYR A 180 -17.09 24.20 1.53
C TYR A 180 -17.38 24.56 0.07
N LEU A 181 -17.69 23.55 -0.72
CA LEU A 181 -17.89 23.60 -2.15
C LEU A 181 -19.34 23.23 -2.48
N THR A 182 -19.90 23.80 -3.54
CA THR A 182 -21.27 23.55 -3.99
C THR A 182 -21.36 23.45 -5.50
N ALA A 183 -22.14 22.49 -5.99
CA ALA A 183 -22.59 22.42 -7.36
C ALA A 183 -24.12 22.51 -7.38
N GLU A 184 -24.66 23.58 -7.96
CA GLU A 184 -26.10 23.82 -8.04
C GLU A 184 -26.67 23.11 -9.28
N THR A 185 -27.81 22.45 -9.12
CA THR A 185 -28.49 21.72 -10.20
C THR A 185 -29.91 22.28 -10.36
N LYS A 186 -30.67 21.83 -11.36
CA LYS A 186 -32.09 22.24 -11.48
C LYS A 186 -32.99 21.64 -10.40
N ALA A 187 -32.64 20.47 -9.87
CA ALA A 187 -33.48 19.70 -8.95
C ALA A 187 -33.06 19.79 -7.48
N GLY A 188 -31.81 20.19 -7.23
CA GLY A 188 -31.19 20.21 -5.91
C GLY A 188 -29.74 20.69 -6.00
N LYS A 189 -28.87 20.18 -5.16
CA LYS A 189 -27.45 20.54 -5.16
C LYS A 189 -26.58 19.42 -4.60
N ILE A 190 -25.30 19.46 -4.94
CA ILE A 190 -24.27 18.61 -4.37
C ILE A 190 -23.32 19.52 -3.58
N GLU A 191 -23.10 19.22 -2.31
CA GLU A 191 -22.18 19.94 -1.44
C GLU A 191 -21.02 19.02 -1.07
N VAL A 192 -19.80 19.56 -1.12
CA VAL A 192 -18.59 18.88 -0.65
C VAL A 192 -17.93 19.75 0.40
N SER A 193 -17.61 19.19 1.57
CA SER A 193 -16.83 19.89 2.58
C SER A 193 -15.59 19.10 2.93
N HIS A 194 -14.45 19.78 2.97
CA HIS A 194 -13.20 19.21 3.43
C HIS A 194 -12.72 19.91 4.69
N ILE A 195 -12.27 19.13 5.67
CA ILE A 195 -11.65 19.60 6.91
C ILE A 195 -10.31 18.88 7.05
N LEU A 196 -9.23 19.66 7.14
CA LEU A 196 -7.86 19.19 7.18
C LEU A 196 -7.27 19.40 8.57
N GLU A 197 -6.91 18.32 9.25
CA GLU A 197 -6.30 18.32 10.58
C GLU A 197 -5.08 17.41 10.61
N GLY A 198 -3.89 18.00 10.80
CA GLY A 198 -2.64 17.23 10.74
C GLY A 198 -2.46 16.56 9.37
N TYR A 199 -2.40 15.22 9.36
CA TYR A 199 -2.30 14.39 8.16
C TYR A 199 -3.66 13.86 7.67
N GLU A 200 -4.76 14.20 8.35
CA GLU A 200 -6.09 13.66 8.06
C GLU A 200 -6.95 14.69 7.33
N LEU A 201 -7.60 14.23 6.25
CA LEU A 201 -8.59 14.99 5.51
C LEU A 201 -9.95 14.31 5.65
N SER A 202 -10.85 14.92 6.42
CA SER A 202 -12.26 14.55 6.46
C SER A 202 -12.98 15.17 5.27
N THR A 203 -13.64 14.36 4.44
CA THR A 203 -14.38 14.78 3.25
C THR A 203 -15.82 14.32 3.36
N LYS A 204 -16.76 15.26 3.44
CA LYS A 204 -18.20 14.97 3.42
C LYS A 204 -18.81 15.37 2.08
N ILE A 205 -19.48 14.44 1.42
CA ILE A 205 -20.19 14.65 0.15
C ILE A 205 -21.68 14.48 0.42
N THR A 206 -22.47 15.48 0.05
CA THR A 206 -23.89 15.58 0.41
C THR A 206 -24.73 15.91 -0.83
N PHE A 207 -25.63 15.01 -1.21
CA PHE A 207 -26.60 15.22 -2.28
C PHE A 207 -27.93 15.67 -1.66
N ILE A 208 -28.31 16.93 -1.88
CA ILE A 208 -29.48 17.55 -1.24
C ILE A 208 -30.59 17.73 -2.27
N GLY A 209 -31.76 17.13 -2.02
CA GLY A 209 -32.91 17.22 -2.92
C GLY A 209 -32.76 16.39 -4.21
N LEU A 210 -31.77 15.49 -4.24
CA LEU A 210 -31.48 14.60 -5.37
C LEU A 210 -31.89 13.15 -5.08
N ASP A 211 -32.57 12.89 -3.96
CA ASP A 211 -33.16 11.59 -3.65
C ASP A 211 -34.19 11.20 -4.74
N GLY A 212 -34.09 9.97 -5.23
CA GLY A 212 -34.89 9.49 -6.37
C GLY A 212 -34.42 9.98 -7.74
N ILE A 213 -33.44 10.90 -7.81
CA ILE A 213 -32.80 11.35 -9.05
C ILE A 213 -31.42 10.70 -9.20
N VAL A 214 -30.63 10.70 -8.14
CA VAL A 214 -29.34 10.02 -8.09
C VAL A 214 -29.52 8.70 -7.34
N LEU A 215 -28.97 7.61 -7.89
CA LEU A 215 -29.01 6.32 -7.22
C LEU A 215 -28.06 6.30 -6.01
N PRO A 216 -28.43 5.60 -4.93
CA PRO A 216 -27.61 5.55 -3.71
C PRO A 216 -26.33 4.73 -3.90
N ASN A 217 -26.29 3.82 -4.87
CA ASN A 217 -25.08 3.07 -5.20
C ASN A 217 -24.11 3.98 -5.95
N GLN A 218 -22.94 4.18 -5.38
CA GLN A 218 -21.88 5.03 -5.91
C GLN A 218 -20.55 4.27 -5.88
N ARG A 219 -19.52 4.84 -6.50
CA ARG A 219 -18.20 4.22 -6.56
C ARG A 219 -17.11 5.28 -6.53
N LEU A 220 -16.21 5.19 -5.56
CA LEU A 220 -14.98 5.98 -5.55
C LEU A 220 -13.97 5.24 -6.42
N VAL A 221 -13.45 5.93 -7.42
CA VAL A 221 -12.38 5.45 -8.28
C VAL A 221 -11.15 6.27 -7.95
N TRP A 222 -10.09 5.58 -7.52
CA TRP A 222 -8.90 6.19 -7.00
C TRP A 222 -7.67 5.55 -7.63
N SER A 223 -6.86 6.33 -8.35
CA SER A 223 -5.65 5.85 -8.99
C SER A 223 -4.49 6.78 -8.68
N ALA A 224 -3.36 6.24 -8.21
CA ALA A 224 -2.19 7.03 -7.86
C ALA A 224 -0.90 6.36 -8.29
N THR A 225 0.00 7.17 -8.83
CA THR A 225 1.38 6.73 -9.06
C THR A 225 2.22 7.01 -7.82
N GLY A 226 2.71 5.96 -7.16
CA GLY A 226 3.64 6.10 -6.04
C GLY A 226 5.00 6.60 -6.55
N LEU A 227 5.41 7.79 -6.13
CA LEU A 227 6.68 8.39 -6.58
C LEU A 227 7.86 7.79 -5.82
N ARG A 228 9.01 7.66 -6.49
CA ARG A 228 10.24 7.22 -5.84
C ARG A 228 10.73 8.28 -4.85
N ASN A 229 10.73 7.91 -3.58
CA ASN A 229 11.21 8.78 -2.50
C ASN A 229 12.62 8.41 -2.05
N GLU A 230 13.03 7.16 -2.23
CA GLU A 230 14.26 6.62 -1.64
C GLU A 230 15.41 6.40 -2.63
N LYS A 231 16.62 6.21 -2.08
CA LYS A 231 17.82 5.92 -2.90
C LYS A 231 17.70 4.60 -3.64
N GLY A 232 17.15 3.57 -3.00
CA GLY A 232 16.99 2.24 -3.58
C GLY A 232 15.57 2.02 -4.09
N LEU A 233 15.34 2.20 -5.40
CA LEU A 233 14.01 1.98 -6.00
C LEU A 233 13.51 0.55 -5.82
N GLU A 234 14.39 -0.43 -6.05
CA GLU A 234 14.05 -1.85 -5.90
C GLU A 234 13.62 -2.19 -4.47
N TRP A 235 14.33 -1.63 -3.49
CA TRP A 235 13.99 -1.77 -2.08
C TRP A 235 12.64 -1.11 -1.75
N GLU A 236 12.44 0.11 -2.24
CA GLU A 236 11.18 0.84 -2.04
C GLU A 236 10.00 0.05 -2.64
N ARG A 237 10.15 -0.46 -3.87
CA ARG A 237 9.16 -1.31 -4.54
C ARG A 237 8.81 -2.55 -3.73
N GLN A 238 9.80 -3.27 -3.20
CA GLN A 238 9.58 -4.47 -2.39
C GLN A 238 8.79 -4.23 -1.10
N HIS A 239 8.60 -2.98 -0.68
CA HIS A 239 7.78 -2.58 0.46
C HIS A 239 6.58 -1.73 0.05
N THR A 240 6.23 -1.71 -1.23
CA THR A 240 5.14 -0.93 -1.79
C THR A 240 4.03 -1.87 -2.27
N SER A 241 2.79 -1.62 -1.82
CA SER A 241 1.60 -2.36 -2.25
C SER A 241 0.30 -1.69 -1.77
N ILE A 242 -0.85 -2.22 -2.23
CA ILE A 242 -2.15 -1.93 -1.63
C ILE A 242 -2.34 -2.86 -0.44
N PHE A 243 -2.59 -2.26 0.72
CA PHE A 243 -3.03 -2.95 1.92
C PHE A 243 -4.50 -2.65 2.16
N TYR A 244 -5.25 -3.61 2.65
CA TYR A 244 -6.67 -3.43 2.88
C TYR A 244 -7.14 -4.25 4.06
N LYS A 245 -8.35 -3.95 4.53
CA LYS A 245 -8.99 -4.76 5.55
C LYS A 245 -10.45 -4.99 5.26
N GLU A 246 -10.82 -6.26 5.19
CA GLU A 246 -12.20 -6.70 5.07
C GLU A 246 -12.89 -6.78 6.45
N GLU A 247 -14.20 -6.56 6.45
CA GLU A 247 -15.06 -6.66 7.62
C GLU A 247 -15.03 -8.09 8.20
N GLY A 248 -14.81 -8.21 9.51
CA GLY A 248 -14.75 -9.50 10.19
C GLY A 248 -13.50 -10.34 9.89
N ARG A 249 -12.55 -9.84 9.09
CA ARG A 249 -11.30 -10.52 8.72
C ARG A 249 -10.07 -9.71 9.17
N GLY A 250 -8.89 -10.30 9.06
CA GLY A 250 -7.64 -9.60 9.34
C GLY A 250 -7.27 -8.65 8.20
N ARG A 251 -6.33 -7.75 8.46
CA ARG A 251 -5.68 -6.95 7.42
C ARG A 251 -4.94 -7.84 6.41
N ASP A 252 -5.19 -7.63 5.12
CA ASP A 252 -4.52 -8.32 4.00
C ASP A 252 -3.90 -7.33 2.99
N TYR A 253 -3.23 -7.83 1.95
CA TYR A 253 -2.52 -7.01 0.98
C TYR A 253 -2.29 -7.71 -0.36
N LEU A 254 -2.25 -6.91 -1.42
CA LEU A 254 -1.77 -7.37 -2.73
C LEU A 254 -0.26 -7.65 -2.68
N SER A 255 0.24 -8.43 -3.63
CA SER A 255 1.66 -8.75 -3.74
C SER A 255 2.56 -7.51 -3.72
N GLU A 256 3.50 -7.45 -2.76
CA GLU A 256 4.46 -6.34 -2.68
C GLU A 256 5.47 -6.36 -3.83
N GLY A 257 5.74 -5.18 -4.41
CA GLY A 257 6.79 -4.95 -5.41
C GLY A 257 6.57 -5.55 -6.80
N ARG A 258 5.37 -6.01 -7.12
CA ARG A 258 5.00 -6.57 -8.43
C ARG A 258 3.55 -6.23 -8.75
N SER A 259 3.16 -6.44 -10.00
CA SER A 259 1.77 -6.28 -10.42
C SER A 259 0.88 -7.38 -9.85
N ASP A 260 -0.33 -7.01 -9.44
CA ASP A 260 -1.33 -7.88 -8.84
C ASP A 260 -2.70 -7.21 -8.92
N GLU A 261 -3.76 -8.02 -8.96
CA GLU A 261 -5.14 -7.54 -8.99
C GLU A 261 -6.03 -8.49 -8.21
N GLU A 262 -6.93 -7.93 -7.40
CA GLU A 262 -7.89 -8.69 -6.62
C GLU A 262 -9.26 -8.02 -6.62
N THR A 263 -10.31 -8.83 -6.78
CA THR A 263 -11.69 -8.42 -6.53
C THR A 263 -12.10 -8.89 -5.14
N ILE A 264 -12.40 -7.95 -4.26
CA ILE A 264 -12.67 -8.21 -2.86
C ILE A 264 -14.08 -8.77 -2.66
N GLU A 265 -14.18 -9.90 -1.97
CA GLU A 265 -15.44 -10.64 -1.79
C GLU A 265 -16.34 -10.06 -0.68
N TYR A 266 -15.74 -9.37 0.30
CA TYR A 266 -16.42 -8.82 1.48
C TYR A 266 -16.34 -7.29 1.52
N ASN A 267 -17.12 -6.70 2.41
CA ASN A 267 -17.07 -5.25 2.63
C ASN A 267 -15.69 -4.86 3.17
N LEU A 268 -15.16 -3.73 2.70
CA LEU A 268 -13.87 -3.19 3.15
C LEU A 268 -14.08 -2.13 4.22
N GLU A 269 -13.33 -2.21 5.32
CA GLU A 269 -13.28 -1.15 6.32
C GLU A 269 -12.40 0.02 5.83
N TRP A 270 -11.27 -0.29 5.18
CA TRP A 270 -10.33 0.70 4.66
C TRP A 270 -9.38 0.08 3.64
N ILE A 271 -8.75 0.93 2.82
CA ILE A 271 -7.61 0.58 1.96
C ILE A 271 -6.47 1.58 2.14
N ALA A 272 -5.25 1.17 1.82
CA ALA A 272 -4.04 1.97 1.91
C ALA A 272 -3.14 1.74 0.70
N PHE A 273 -2.83 2.82 -0.02
CA PHE A 273 -1.71 2.85 -0.95
C PHE A 273 -0.45 3.08 -0.13
N LYS A 274 0.25 1.98 0.17
CA LYS A 274 1.40 1.97 1.07
C LYS A 274 2.69 1.95 0.26
N GLN A 275 3.56 2.92 0.53
CA GLN A 275 4.97 2.92 0.14
C GLN A 275 5.85 2.56 1.36
N ASP A 276 7.17 2.57 1.20
CA ASP A 276 8.12 2.17 2.25
C ASP A 276 7.87 2.93 3.58
N PHE A 277 7.95 4.27 3.55
CA PHE A 277 7.81 5.12 4.74
C PHE A 277 6.53 5.95 4.81
N PHE A 278 5.66 5.88 3.82
CA PHE A 278 4.45 6.70 3.78
C PHE A 278 3.27 5.91 3.25
N SER A 279 2.06 6.34 3.61
CA SER A 279 0.81 5.75 3.11
C SER A 279 -0.23 6.83 2.83
N ALA A 280 -1.04 6.58 1.81
CA ALA A 280 -2.30 7.24 1.58
C ALA A 280 -3.43 6.25 1.89
N ILE A 281 -4.22 6.50 2.94
CA ILE A 281 -5.29 5.60 3.41
C ILE A 281 -6.62 6.27 3.15
N VAL A 282 -7.63 5.50 2.73
CA VAL A 282 -9.02 5.96 2.65
C VAL A 282 -9.96 4.98 3.34
N SER A 283 -10.95 5.56 4.01
CA SER A 283 -12.08 4.86 4.63
C SER A 283 -13.37 5.67 4.41
N VAL A 284 -14.52 5.03 4.58
CA VAL A 284 -15.83 5.68 4.56
C VAL A 284 -16.67 5.18 5.73
N ASP A 285 -17.51 6.03 6.30
CA ASP A 285 -18.44 5.64 7.36
C ASP A 285 -19.30 4.44 6.93
N GLY A 286 -19.21 3.34 7.68
CA GLY A 286 -19.90 2.08 7.37
C GLY A 286 -19.14 1.13 6.44
N GLY A 287 -17.98 1.55 5.90
CA GLY A 287 -17.15 0.76 5.00
C GLY A 287 -17.58 0.82 3.53
N PHE A 288 -16.71 0.34 2.65
CA PHE A 288 -17.01 0.13 1.24
C PHE A 288 -17.72 -1.21 1.05
N GLU A 289 -18.64 -1.26 0.11
CA GLU A 289 -19.34 -2.49 -0.25
C GLU A 289 -18.40 -3.48 -0.93
N LYS A 290 -18.73 -4.77 -0.82
CA LYS A 290 -18.07 -5.85 -1.56
C LYS A 290 -18.02 -5.61 -3.07
N GLY A 291 -17.09 -6.30 -3.72
CA GLY A 291 -16.82 -6.15 -5.16
C GLY A 291 -15.92 -4.95 -5.46
N ALA A 292 -15.15 -4.50 -4.48
CA ALA A 292 -14.06 -3.58 -4.72
C ALA A 292 -12.99 -4.24 -5.60
N ILE A 293 -12.41 -3.49 -6.53
CA ILE A 293 -11.33 -3.97 -7.40
C ILE A 293 -10.09 -3.20 -7.01
N LEU A 294 -9.06 -3.90 -6.54
CA LEU A 294 -7.78 -3.32 -6.16
C LEU A 294 -6.72 -3.85 -7.10
N SER A 295 -5.87 -2.97 -7.64
CA SER A 295 -4.74 -3.39 -8.45
C SER A 295 -3.50 -2.53 -8.18
N ASN A 296 -2.35 -3.18 -8.16
CA ASN A 296 -1.07 -2.52 -8.25
C ASN A 296 -0.38 -2.94 -9.55
N GLN A 297 0.33 -2.01 -10.19
CA GLN A 297 1.04 -2.27 -11.43
C GLN A 297 2.47 -1.78 -11.34
N LEU A 298 3.41 -2.67 -11.63
CA LEU A 298 4.83 -2.35 -11.73
C LEU A 298 5.17 -1.77 -13.10
N PHE A 299 5.81 -0.62 -13.11
CA PHE A 299 6.41 -0.04 -14.30
C PHE A 299 7.87 -0.49 -14.42
N GLU A 300 8.15 -1.57 -15.14
CA GLU A 300 9.48 -2.19 -15.19
C GLU A 300 10.60 -1.22 -15.63
N GLU A 301 10.32 -0.36 -16.61
CA GLU A 301 11.30 0.58 -17.17
C GLU A 301 11.31 1.96 -16.48
N ASP A 302 10.30 2.28 -15.65
CA ASP A 302 10.25 3.58 -14.96
C ASP A 302 11.23 3.59 -13.78
N THR A 303 11.99 4.67 -13.65
CA THR A 303 12.95 4.88 -12.57
C THR A 303 12.53 5.97 -11.58
N THR A 304 11.40 6.61 -11.87
CA THR A 304 10.80 7.74 -11.13
C THR A 304 9.62 7.33 -10.28
N SER A 305 9.00 6.19 -10.58
CA SER A 305 7.82 5.68 -9.87
C SER A 305 8.04 4.27 -9.34
N THR A 306 7.35 3.95 -8.26
CA THR A 306 7.34 2.64 -7.60
C THR A 306 6.32 1.74 -8.27
N LEU A 307 5.02 1.98 -8.04
CA LEU A 307 3.86 1.29 -8.61
C LEU A 307 2.79 2.30 -9.01
N LEU A 308 1.90 1.91 -9.93
CA LEU A 308 0.57 2.51 -10.06
C LEU A 308 -0.40 1.73 -9.20
N PHE A 309 -1.06 2.42 -8.28
CA PHE A 309 -2.16 1.88 -7.50
C PHE A 309 -3.48 2.26 -8.17
N SER A 310 -4.44 1.34 -8.18
CA SER A 310 -5.81 1.63 -8.55
C SER A 310 -6.78 0.93 -7.61
N ALA A 311 -7.85 1.62 -7.25
CA ALA A 311 -8.92 1.12 -6.42
C ALA A 311 -10.28 1.60 -6.96
N GLU A 312 -11.15 0.66 -7.28
CA GLU A 312 -12.56 0.88 -7.48
C GLU A 312 -13.30 0.43 -6.22
N LEU A 313 -13.91 1.38 -5.51
CA LEU A 313 -14.49 1.17 -4.19
C LEU A 313 -16.00 1.45 -4.23
N PRO A 314 -16.85 0.42 -4.39
CA PRO A 314 -18.29 0.55 -4.30
C PRO A 314 -18.72 1.06 -2.92
N MET A 315 -19.72 1.93 -2.87
CA MET A 315 -20.28 2.44 -1.64
C MET A 315 -21.77 2.75 -1.81
N VAL A 316 -22.49 2.89 -0.69
CA VAL A 316 -23.91 3.23 -0.69
C VAL A 316 -24.13 4.47 0.16
N ALA A 317 -24.72 5.50 -0.46
CA ALA A 317 -25.04 6.74 0.21
C ALA A 317 -26.19 6.52 1.20
N GLN A 318 -26.03 7.01 2.43
CA GLN A 318 -27.10 6.91 3.43
C GLN A 318 -28.14 8.00 3.15
N SER A 319 -29.39 7.63 2.85
CA SER A 319 -30.49 8.59 2.65
C SER A 319 -31.19 8.90 3.97
N LEU A 320 -31.13 10.16 4.42
CA LEU A 320 -31.85 10.67 5.58
C LEU A 320 -32.53 12.00 5.22
N GLY A 321 -33.87 12.02 5.22
CA GLY A 321 -34.63 13.26 5.05
C GLY A 321 -34.50 13.92 3.66
N GLY A 322 -34.28 13.14 2.60
CA GLY A 322 -34.08 13.66 1.23
C GLY A 322 -32.65 14.16 0.97
N THR A 323 -31.73 13.80 1.85
CA THR A 323 -30.30 14.05 1.72
C THR A 323 -29.56 12.72 1.72
N MET A 324 -28.68 12.51 0.74
CA MET A 324 -27.77 11.36 0.70
C MET A 324 -26.36 11.81 1.04
N GLU A 325 -25.67 11.09 1.92
CA GLU A 325 -24.37 11.51 2.44
C GLU A 325 -23.32 10.40 2.37
N HIS A 326 -22.07 10.82 2.13
CA HIS A 326 -20.85 10.03 2.32
C HIS A 326 -19.87 10.83 3.19
N ASN A 327 -19.33 10.20 4.22
CA ASN A 327 -18.23 10.75 5.03
C ASN A 327 -16.99 9.88 4.81
N LEU A 328 -16.04 10.43 4.06
CA LEU A 328 -14.75 9.82 3.76
C LEU A 328 -13.70 10.39 4.70
N SER A 329 -12.80 9.53 5.18
CA SER A 329 -11.61 9.94 5.93
C SER A 329 -10.38 9.48 5.19
N PHE A 330 -9.52 10.44 4.85
CA PHE A 330 -8.22 10.17 4.25
C PHE A 330 -7.10 10.43 5.24
N TYR A 331 -6.06 9.60 5.22
CA TYR A 331 -4.79 9.85 5.89
C TYR A 331 -3.70 9.94 4.83
N PHE A 332 -2.94 11.03 4.81
CA PHE A 332 -1.80 11.23 3.90
C PHE A 332 -0.58 11.56 4.74
N GLY A 333 0.19 10.54 5.11
CA GLY A 333 1.28 10.76 6.07
C GLY A 333 2.30 9.63 6.17
N PRO A 334 3.24 9.77 7.11
CA PRO A 334 4.28 8.77 7.37
C PRO A 334 3.72 7.48 7.95
N ASN A 335 4.44 6.39 7.75
CA ASN A 335 4.17 5.08 8.33
C ASN A 335 4.60 5.07 9.82
N ASP A 336 3.96 5.92 10.63
CA ASP A 336 4.15 6.02 12.07
C ASP A 336 2.99 5.37 12.83
N LEU A 337 3.32 4.54 13.82
CA LEU A 337 2.32 3.73 14.52
C LEU A 337 1.36 4.56 15.38
N GLU A 338 1.82 5.64 16.00
CA GLU A 338 0.97 6.49 16.83
C GLU A 338 0.01 7.28 15.94
N LEU A 339 0.52 7.89 14.86
CA LEU A 339 -0.28 8.66 13.91
C LEU A 339 -1.33 7.79 13.20
N ILE A 340 -0.93 6.62 12.69
CA ILE A 340 -1.84 5.74 11.98
C ILE A 340 -2.92 5.16 12.91
N ASN A 341 -2.59 4.81 14.16
CA ASN A 341 -3.61 4.32 15.10
C ASN A 341 -4.56 5.44 15.57
N ALA A 342 -4.13 6.71 15.53
CA ALA A 342 -4.98 7.84 15.89
C ALA A 342 -6.18 8.02 14.93
N THR A 343 -6.09 7.50 13.70
CA THR A 343 -7.20 7.46 12.73
C THR A 343 -8.41 6.64 13.23
N GLY A 344 -8.23 5.80 14.26
CA GLY A 344 -9.28 4.95 14.81
C GLY A 344 -9.64 3.71 13.97
N LEU A 345 -8.99 3.52 12.82
CA LEU A 345 -9.20 2.37 11.95
C LEU A 345 -8.68 1.09 12.62
N THR A 346 -9.41 -0.01 12.46
CA THR A 346 -9.01 -1.27 13.10
C THR A 346 -7.86 -1.94 12.35
N GLU A 347 -6.90 -2.49 13.08
CA GLU A 347 -5.68 -3.14 12.55
C GLU A 347 -4.79 -2.31 11.60
N VAL A 348 -5.08 -1.02 11.40
CA VAL A 348 -4.35 -0.17 10.44
C VAL A 348 -2.86 -0.05 10.76
N GLY A 349 -2.47 -0.05 12.05
CA GLY A 349 -1.06 -0.11 12.46
C GLY A 349 -0.32 -1.40 12.09
N LYS A 350 -0.95 -2.37 11.44
CA LYS A 350 -0.28 -3.54 10.85
C LYS A 350 0.28 -3.27 9.45
N ILE A 351 -0.06 -2.15 8.79
CA ILE A 351 0.56 -1.77 7.50
C ILE A 351 2.08 -1.60 7.62
N ILE A 352 2.55 -1.27 8.82
CA ILE A 352 3.96 -1.29 9.19
C ILE A 352 4.36 -2.74 9.47
N ASP A 353 5.07 -3.36 8.53
CA ASP A 353 5.49 -4.75 8.65
C ASP A 353 6.80 -4.87 9.42
N TYR A 354 6.66 -5.03 10.74
CA TYR A 354 7.73 -5.31 11.68
C TYR A 354 8.26 -6.77 11.62
N GLY A 355 7.90 -7.53 10.58
CA GLY A 355 8.34 -8.90 10.36
C GLY A 355 7.55 -9.95 11.16
N TRP A 356 8.13 -11.16 11.27
CA TRP A 356 7.50 -12.32 11.91
C TRP A 356 6.88 -11.98 13.27
N TRP A 357 5.73 -12.57 13.60
CA TRP A 357 4.88 -12.16 14.75
C TRP A 357 5.63 -12.01 16.09
N ILE A 358 6.66 -12.82 16.36
CA ILE A 358 7.51 -12.71 17.55
C ILE A 358 8.32 -11.41 17.51
N PHE A 359 8.93 -11.10 16.36
CA PHE A 359 9.73 -9.89 16.18
C PHE A 359 8.88 -8.64 16.16
N GLY A 360 7.75 -8.66 15.46
CA GLY A 360 6.82 -7.53 15.46
C GLY A 360 6.35 -7.19 16.88
N TRP A 361 6.06 -8.21 17.69
CA TRP A 361 5.70 -8.02 19.10
C TRP A 361 6.87 -7.45 19.93
N VAL A 362 8.10 -7.98 19.78
CA VAL A 362 9.27 -7.45 20.49
C VAL A 362 9.59 -6.02 20.07
N ASN A 363 9.53 -5.72 18.77
CA ASN A 363 9.84 -4.40 18.23
C ASN A 363 8.84 -3.36 18.77
N ARG A 364 7.54 -3.66 18.64
CA ARG A 364 6.44 -2.79 19.08
C ARG A 364 6.40 -2.55 20.59
N ASN A 365 6.66 -3.58 21.40
CA ASN A 365 6.47 -3.49 22.85
C ASN A 365 7.76 -3.21 23.64
N PHE A 366 8.94 -3.45 23.08
CA PHE A 366 10.22 -3.25 23.78
C PHE A 366 11.16 -2.29 23.05
N ILE A 367 11.39 -2.50 21.76
CA ILE A 367 12.42 -1.74 21.03
C ILE A 367 11.96 -0.31 20.77
N LEU A 368 10.77 -0.10 20.21
CA LEU A 368 10.24 1.25 19.92
C LEU A 368 10.09 2.10 21.20
N PRO A 369 9.43 1.62 22.29
CA PRO A 369 9.33 2.41 23.51
C PRO A 369 10.69 2.74 24.15
N LEU A 370 11.65 1.82 24.04
CA LEU A 370 13.02 2.06 24.51
C LEU A 370 13.73 3.08 23.62
N TYR A 371 13.57 2.99 22.31
CA TYR A 371 14.11 3.96 21.35
C TYR A 371 13.57 5.37 21.65
N ASP A 372 12.26 5.52 21.79
CA ASP A 372 11.62 6.82 22.05
C ASP A 372 12.07 7.40 23.40
N TYR A 373 12.15 6.56 24.44
CA TYR A 373 12.68 6.95 25.74
C TYR A 373 14.13 7.44 25.66
N LEU A 374 14.97 6.80 24.86
CA LEU A 374 16.37 7.18 24.68
C LEU A 374 16.49 8.44 23.79
N ASN A 375 15.67 8.55 22.75
CA ASN A 375 15.63 9.69 21.83
C ASN A 375 15.17 10.97 22.53
N ALA A 376 14.16 10.88 23.41
CA ALA A 376 13.70 12.01 24.23
C ALA A 376 14.78 12.61 25.16
N ARG A 377 15.90 11.89 25.37
CA ARG A 377 17.07 12.37 26.14
C ARG A 377 18.18 12.93 25.24
N PHE A 378 17.84 13.31 24.01
CA PHE A 378 18.73 13.92 23.01
C PHE A 378 19.95 13.07 22.62
N MET A 379 19.80 11.74 22.63
CA MET A 379 20.84 10.85 22.10
C MET A 379 20.75 10.76 20.58
N SER A 380 21.90 10.72 19.89
CA SER A 380 21.92 10.50 18.45
C SER A 380 21.42 9.10 18.11
N ALA A 381 20.73 8.93 16.98
CA ALA A 381 20.18 7.64 16.55
C ALA A 381 21.23 6.50 16.58
N GLY A 382 22.47 6.77 16.14
CA GLY A 382 23.56 5.81 16.20
C GLY A 382 23.95 5.39 17.63
N LEU A 383 23.90 6.30 18.60
CA LEU A 383 24.16 5.98 20.00
C LEU A 383 23.01 5.18 20.61
N ILE A 384 21.77 5.50 20.25
CA ILE A 384 20.59 4.74 20.68
C ILE A 384 20.70 3.29 20.20
N ILE A 385 21.01 3.08 18.91
CA ILE A 385 21.22 1.74 18.34
C ILE A 385 22.35 1.01 19.08
N LEU A 386 23.47 1.70 19.40
CA LEU A 386 24.56 1.10 20.18
C LEU A 386 24.10 0.64 21.57
N ILE A 387 23.28 1.44 22.25
CA ILE A 387 22.76 1.08 23.58
C ILE A 387 21.79 -0.09 23.48
N ILE A 388 20.85 -0.05 22.54
CA ILE A 388 19.87 -1.13 22.31
C ILE A 388 20.61 -2.44 22.00
N THR A 389 21.60 -2.42 21.10
CA THR A 389 22.39 -3.60 20.77
C THR A 389 23.18 -4.14 21.98
N LEU A 390 23.70 -3.28 22.84
CA LEU A 390 24.38 -3.68 24.08
C LEU A 390 23.40 -4.36 25.05
N ILE A 391 22.21 -3.78 25.24
CA ILE A 391 21.15 -4.36 26.09
C ILE A 391 20.75 -5.74 25.57
N ILE A 392 20.46 -5.87 24.27
CA ILE A 392 20.12 -7.16 23.65
C ILE A 392 21.25 -8.18 23.84
N LYS A 393 22.51 -7.78 23.59
CA LYS A 393 23.67 -8.66 23.82
C LYS A 393 23.82 -9.07 25.27
N MET A 394 23.51 -8.20 26.23
CA MET A 394 23.54 -8.50 27.65
C MET A 394 22.47 -9.53 28.04
N PHE A 395 21.25 -9.39 27.53
CA PHE A 395 20.19 -10.38 27.72
C PHE A 395 20.51 -11.74 27.08
N LEU A 396 21.17 -11.73 25.92
CA LEU A 396 21.62 -12.95 25.24
C LEU A 396 22.93 -13.52 25.79
N PHE A 397 23.65 -12.78 26.63
CA PHE A 397 24.94 -13.18 27.21
C PHE A 397 24.93 -14.57 27.87
N PRO A 398 23.96 -14.94 28.73
CA PRO A 398 23.94 -16.28 29.33
C PRO A 398 23.79 -17.40 28.28
N ILE A 399 23.07 -17.14 27.18
CA ILE A 399 22.87 -18.09 26.09
C ILE A 399 24.17 -18.19 25.26
N THR A 400 24.75 -17.06 24.88
CA THR A 400 26.01 -17.03 24.12
C THR A 400 27.18 -17.61 24.90
N TRP A 401 27.24 -17.38 26.23
CA TRP A 401 28.23 -17.99 27.12
C TRP A 401 28.12 -19.53 27.13
N LYS A 402 26.92 -20.08 27.25
CA LYS A 402 26.70 -21.54 27.17
C LYS A 402 27.17 -22.10 25.82
N ASN A 403 26.89 -21.40 24.72
CA ASN A 403 27.36 -21.80 23.39
C ASN A 403 28.88 -21.72 23.26
N PHE A 404 29.52 -20.69 23.83
CA PHE A 404 30.98 -20.56 23.87
C PHE A 404 31.63 -21.72 24.63
N VAL A 405 31.09 -22.08 25.80
CA VAL A 405 31.56 -23.23 26.59
C VAL A 405 31.39 -24.54 25.83
N SER A 406 30.26 -24.76 25.14
CA SER A 406 30.04 -25.95 24.31
C SER A 406 31.07 -26.04 23.17
N SER A 407 31.36 -24.91 22.53
CA SER A 407 32.33 -24.81 21.43
C SER A 407 33.77 -25.07 21.90
N ALA A 408 34.13 -24.58 23.09
CA ALA A 408 35.42 -24.87 23.72
C ALA A 408 35.56 -26.36 24.07
N LYS A 409 34.51 -26.99 24.60
CA LYS A 409 34.48 -28.44 24.86
C LYS A 409 34.61 -29.24 23.55
N MET A 410 33.98 -28.80 22.47
CA MET A 410 34.14 -29.43 21.16
C MET A 410 35.59 -29.35 20.65
N LYS A 411 36.27 -28.22 20.86
CA LYS A 411 37.69 -28.05 20.51
C LYS A 411 38.59 -29.03 21.27
N MET A 412 38.27 -29.32 22.53
CA MET A 412 38.98 -30.31 23.36
C MET A 412 38.76 -31.76 22.89
N LEU A 413 37.62 -32.06 22.25
CA LEU A 413 37.29 -33.40 21.75
C LEU A 413 37.88 -33.70 20.36
N ARG A 414 38.38 -32.69 19.63
CA ARG A 414 39.04 -32.85 18.31
C ARG A 414 40.06 -34.00 18.23
N PRO A 415 41.04 -34.13 19.15
CA PRO A 415 42.01 -35.23 19.08
C PRO A 415 41.37 -36.61 19.25
N GLN A 416 40.28 -36.72 20.01
CA GLN A 416 39.57 -38.00 20.16
C GLN A 416 38.71 -38.31 18.93
N ILE A 417 38.17 -37.29 18.27
CA ILE A 417 37.48 -37.44 16.99
C ILE A 417 38.46 -37.84 15.89
N GLU A 418 39.66 -37.25 15.87
CA GLU A 418 40.74 -37.64 14.94
C GLU A 418 41.14 -39.10 15.15
N LYS A 419 41.28 -39.55 16.40
CA LYS A 419 41.53 -40.96 16.71
C LYS A 419 40.39 -41.89 16.24
N ILE A 420 39.12 -41.51 16.44
CA ILE A 420 37.98 -42.27 15.92
C ILE A 420 37.99 -42.32 14.37
N ASN A 421 38.43 -41.24 13.72
CA ASN A 421 38.57 -41.20 12.26
C ASN A 421 39.72 -42.07 11.75
N GLU A 422 40.81 -42.19 12.51
CA GLU A 422 41.95 -43.08 12.24
C GLU A 422 41.61 -44.56 12.48
N ASP A 423 40.83 -44.86 13.54
CA ASP A 423 40.39 -46.21 13.88
C ASP A 423 39.31 -46.74 12.89
N HIS A 424 38.55 -45.85 12.24
CA HIS A 424 37.48 -46.18 11.29
C HIS A 424 37.54 -45.37 9.98
N PRO A 425 38.56 -45.58 9.12
CA PRO A 425 38.78 -44.75 7.93
C PRO A 425 37.79 -45.03 6.77
N GLU A 426 37.34 -46.28 6.62
CA GLU A 426 36.46 -46.72 5.51
C GLU A 426 34.99 -46.86 5.94
N ASP A 427 34.70 -47.09 7.23
CA ASP A 427 33.34 -47.30 7.74
C ASP A 427 32.75 -46.03 8.34
N LYS A 428 31.98 -45.32 7.52
CA LYS A 428 31.43 -44.01 7.88
C LYS A 428 30.25 -44.10 8.82
N VAL A 429 29.58 -45.25 8.89
CA VAL A 429 28.47 -45.49 9.83
C VAL A 429 29.03 -45.74 11.22
N ALA A 430 30.03 -46.62 11.34
CA ALA A 430 30.71 -46.88 12.62
C ALA A 430 31.34 -45.59 13.19
N ARG A 431 31.99 -44.79 12.34
CA ARG A 431 32.58 -43.50 12.71
C ARG A 431 31.53 -42.48 13.17
N GLN A 432 30.38 -42.40 12.51
CA GLN A 432 29.29 -41.50 12.92
C GLN A 432 28.70 -41.94 14.27
N GLN A 433 28.51 -43.25 14.49
CA GLN A 433 28.02 -43.79 15.75
C GLN A 433 28.99 -43.55 16.90
N ALA A 434 30.28 -43.84 16.72
CA ALA A 434 31.33 -43.60 17.71
C ALA A 434 31.47 -42.11 18.05
N THR A 435 31.40 -41.23 17.04
CA THR A 435 31.44 -39.78 17.22
C THR A 435 30.21 -39.28 18.00
N MET A 436 29.02 -39.78 17.70
CA MET A 436 27.80 -39.44 18.43
C MET A 436 27.79 -39.99 19.87
N GLU A 437 28.34 -41.18 20.08
CA GLU A 437 28.49 -41.74 21.42
C GLU A 437 29.48 -40.93 22.26
N LEU A 438 30.59 -40.47 21.66
CA LEU A 438 31.55 -39.56 22.28
C LEU A 438 30.90 -38.22 22.66
N TYR A 439 30.09 -37.63 21.77
CA TYR A 439 29.33 -36.41 22.06
C TYR A 439 28.34 -36.59 23.21
N ARG A 440 27.61 -37.72 23.23
CA ARG A 440 26.67 -38.05 24.30
C ARG A 440 27.37 -38.26 25.64
N LYS A 441 28.49 -39.01 25.66
CA LYS A 441 29.31 -39.24 26.86
C LYS A 441 29.94 -37.95 27.40
N SER A 442 30.30 -37.04 26.51
CA SER A 442 30.95 -35.78 26.87
C SER A 442 29.96 -34.64 27.18
N GLY A 443 28.65 -34.87 26.98
CA GLY A 443 27.60 -33.86 27.17
C GLY A 443 27.74 -32.64 26.27
N VAL A 444 28.36 -32.80 25.09
CA VAL A 444 28.57 -31.73 24.11
C VAL A 444 27.52 -31.84 23.01
N ASN A 445 26.82 -30.75 22.72
CA ASN A 445 25.87 -30.70 21.61
C ASN A 445 26.55 -30.11 20.36
N PRO A 446 26.72 -30.89 19.27
CA PRO A 446 27.34 -30.39 18.03
C PRO A 446 26.54 -29.26 17.36
N MET A 447 25.23 -29.18 17.59
CA MET A 447 24.37 -28.09 17.08
C MET A 447 24.51 -26.79 17.88
N ALA A 448 25.17 -26.81 19.05
CA ALA A 448 25.39 -25.60 19.83
C ALA A 448 26.32 -24.58 19.14
N GLY A 449 27.07 -25.01 18.11
CA GLY A 449 27.95 -24.13 17.34
C GLY A 449 27.21 -23.23 16.34
N CYS A 450 26.12 -23.71 15.73
CA CYS A 450 25.27 -22.92 14.83
C CYS A 450 24.13 -22.21 15.56
N LEU A 451 23.81 -22.62 16.78
CA LEU A 451 22.76 -22.03 17.61
C LEU A 451 22.90 -20.52 17.86
N PRO A 452 24.09 -19.93 18.09
CA PRO A 452 24.25 -18.48 18.18
C PRO A 452 23.85 -17.75 16.89
N ALA A 453 24.31 -18.25 15.75
CA ALA A 453 24.00 -17.64 14.45
C ALA A 453 22.50 -17.76 14.16
N LEU A 454 21.92 -18.94 14.43
CA LEU A 454 20.49 -19.20 14.22
C LEU A 454 19.60 -18.38 15.15
N LEU A 455 20.04 -18.07 16.36
CA LEU A 455 19.33 -17.19 17.29
C LEU A 455 19.53 -15.70 16.96
N GLN A 456 20.65 -15.35 16.31
CA GLN A 456 20.96 -13.97 15.92
C GLN A 456 20.30 -13.55 14.60
N MET A 457 20.12 -14.46 13.64
CA MET A 457 19.44 -14.20 12.35
C MET A 457 18.05 -13.55 12.54
N PRO A 458 17.15 -14.13 13.35
CA PRO A 458 15.99 -13.48 13.95
C PRO A 458 16.11 -12.00 14.31
N ILE A 459 17.09 -11.67 15.14
CA ILE A 459 17.27 -10.34 15.72
C ILE A 459 17.82 -9.37 14.69
N LEU A 460 18.73 -9.86 13.84
CA LEU A 460 19.25 -9.08 12.72
C LEU A 460 18.12 -8.71 11.75
N TYR A 461 17.24 -9.66 11.42
CA TYR A 461 16.07 -9.42 10.58
C TYR A 461 15.12 -8.40 11.22
N ALA A 462 14.84 -8.54 12.52
CA ALA A 462 13.97 -7.65 13.29
C ALA A 462 14.50 -6.23 13.50
N MET A 463 15.82 -6.02 13.35
CA MET A 463 16.44 -4.69 13.39
C MET A 463 16.59 -4.06 12.01
N PHE A 464 16.56 -4.88 10.96
CA PHE A 464 16.68 -4.43 9.58
C PHE A 464 15.31 -4.01 9.01
N ARG A 465 14.26 -4.72 9.43
CA ARG A 465 12.87 -4.26 9.39
C ARG A 465 12.60 -3.27 10.51
#